data_AF-A0A929PIT1-F1
#
_entry.id   AF-A0A929PIT1-F1
#
_cell.length_a   1.000
_cell.length_b   1.000
_cell.length_c   1.000
_cell.angle_alpha   90.00
_cell.angle_beta   90.00
_cell.angle_gamma   90.00
#
_symmetry.space_group_name_H-M   'P 1'
#
loop_
_entity.id
_entity.type
_entity.pdbx_description
1 polymer ?
#
loop_
_entity_poly.entity_id
_entity_poly.type
_entity_poly.pdbx_seq_one_letter_code
_entity_poly.pdbx_strand_id
1 'polypeptide(L)'
;MIVAERKPIEEIIGFVKNCKKILIVGCNECVTVCYAGGKKEVGILASALKMAFTKEGKDLEITEVTLERQCDHEYLEEIRN
;
A
#
# COMPACT_ATOMS: atom_id res chain seq x y z
N MET A 1 -18.59 -13.00 -1.54
CA MET A 1 -17.24 -13.30 -1.05
C MET A 1 -16.25 -12.60 -1.96
N ILE A 2 -15.43 -11.68 -1.43
CA ILE A 2 -14.39 -10.97 -2.20
C ILE A 2 -13.08 -11.73 -2.03
N VAL A 3 -12.31 -11.87 -3.09
CA VAL A 3 -10.95 -12.43 -3.06
C VAL A 3 -10.03 -11.36 -3.63
N ALA A 4 -8.93 -11.08 -2.93
CA ALA A 4 -7.92 -10.13 -3.37
C ALA A 4 -6.61 -10.85 -3.68
N GLU A 5 -5.94 -10.43 -4.75
CA GLU A 5 -4.62 -10.89 -5.13
C GLU A 5 -3.71 -9.68 -5.34
N ARG A 6 -2.46 -9.79 -4.89
CA ARG A 6 -1.50 -8.71 -5.05
C ARG A 6 -0.99 -8.67 -6.49
N LYS A 7 -1.02 -7.47 -7.09
CA LYS A 7 -0.37 -7.23 -8.38
C LYS A 7 1.12 -7.55 -8.34
N PRO A 8 1.74 -7.95 -9.47
CA PRO A 8 3.18 -8.05 -9.57
C PRO A 8 3.88 -6.77 -9.11
N ILE A 9 5.00 -6.90 -8.39
CA ILE A 9 5.68 -5.76 -7.80
C ILE A 9 6.22 -4.80 -8.87
N GLU A 10 6.61 -5.34 -10.03
CA GLU A 10 7.09 -4.57 -11.18
C GLU A 10 5.98 -3.66 -11.75
N GLU A 11 4.73 -4.12 -11.75
CA GLU A 11 3.58 -3.33 -12.17
C GLU A 11 3.35 -2.16 -11.20
N ILE A 12 3.42 -2.43 -9.89
CA ILE A 12 3.25 -1.41 -8.85
C ILE A 12 4.36 -0.36 -8.93
N ILE A 13 5.63 -0.78 -9.06
CA ILE A 13 6.76 0.13 -9.29
C ILE A 13 6.50 1.00 -10.51
N GLY A 14 5.98 0.42 -11.61
CA GLY A 14 5.60 1.14 -12.81
C GLY A 14 4.58 2.26 -12.57
N PHE A 15 3.59 2.05 -11.70
CA PHE A 15 2.60 3.07 -11.33
C PHE A 15 3.20 4.23 -10.53
N VAL A 16 4.16 3.97 -9.65
CA VAL A 16 4.71 4.98 -8.73
C VAL A 16 6.07 5.54 -9.14
N LYS A 17 6.66 5.09 -10.26
CA LYS A 17 8.03 5.46 -10.70
C LYS A 17 8.35 6.95 -10.80
N ASN A 18 7.32 7.78 -11.01
CA ASN A 18 7.45 9.24 -11.17
C ASN A 18 6.93 10.00 -9.94
N CYS A 19 6.52 9.30 -8.88
CA CYS A 19 6.09 9.91 -7.62
C CYS A 19 7.31 10.17 -6.72
N LYS A 20 7.26 11.27 -5.96
CA LYS A 20 8.25 11.57 -4.91
C LYS A 20 7.77 11.21 -3.52
N LYS A 21 6.45 11.23 -3.33
CA LYS A 21 5.77 10.95 -2.07
C LYS A 21 4.51 10.15 -2.34
N ILE A 22 4.33 9.06 -1.62
CA ILE A 22 3.16 8.18 -1.73
C ILE A 22 2.63 7.79 -0.34
N LEU A 23 1.33 7.55 -0.27
CA LEU A 23 0.66 6.94 0.87
C LEU A 23 0.20 5.55 0.45
N ILE A 24 0.57 4.52 1.21
CA ILE A 24 0.09 3.15 1.02
C ILE A 24 -1.00 2.90 2.07
N VAL A 25 -2.21 2.61 1.60
CA VAL A 25 -3.40 2.40 2.44
C VAL A 25 -3.82 0.94 2.36
N GLY A 26 -3.74 0.22 3.47
CA GLY A 26 -4.27 -1.14 3.63
C GLY A 26 -5.66 -1.19 4.27
N CYS A 27 -6.27 -2.36 4.29
CA CYS A 27 -7.57 -2.63 4.92
C CYS A 27 -7.45 -3.87 5.84
N ASN A 28 -7.91 -3.77 7.09
CA ASN A 28 -7.74 -4.83 8.08
C ASN A 28 -8.70 -6.02 7.90
N GLU A 29 -9.79 -5.87 7.15
CA GLU A 29 -10.75 -6.95 6.90
C GLU A 29 -10.44 -7.77 5.64
N CYS A 30 -11.16 -7.52 4.53
CA CYS A 30 -11.26 -8.44 3.40
C CYS A 30 -9.92 -8.78 2.73
N VAL A 31 -8.98 -7.82 2.65
CA VAL A 31 -7.67 -8.03 2.01
C VAL A 31 -6.62 -8.59 2.96
N THR A 32 -6.80 -8.48 4.28
CA THR A 32 -5.94 -9.15 5.28
C THR A 32 -6.15 -10.65 5.23
N VAL A 33 -7.41 -11.11 5.12
CA VAL A 33 -7.72 -12.55 5.06
C VAL A 33 -7.14 -13.19 3.81
N CYS A 34 -6.98 -12.43 2.73
CA CYS A 34 -6.33 -12.86 1.49
C CYS A 34 -4.80 -12.66 1.49
N TYR A 35 -4.21 -12.11 2.56
CA TYR A 35 -2.79 -11.74 2.62
C TYR A 35 -2.35 -10.84 1.45
N ALA A 36 -3.24 -9.93 1.02
CA ALA A 36 -3.04 -9.10 -0.16
C ALA A 36 -2.85 -7.60 0.17
N GLY A 37 -3.31 -7.13 1.32
CA GLY A 37 -3.29 -5.69 1.65
C GLY A 37 -3.55 -5.33 3.10
N GLY A 38 -3.33 -6.26 4.04
CA GLY A 38 -3.37 -5.95 5.46
C GLY A 38 -2.13 -5.20 5.93
N LYS A 39 -2.05 -4.90 7.22
CA LYS A 39 -0.94 -4.14 7.82
C LYS A 39 0.45 -4.72 7.50
N LYS A 40 0.57 -6.05 7.53
CA LYS A 40 1.84 -6.74 7.23
C LYS A 40 2.20 -6.59 5.75
N GLU A 41 1.24 -6.75 4.86
CA GLU A 41 1.43 -6.66 3.41
C GLU A 41 1.79 -5.23 2.98
N VAL A 42 1.17 -4.22 3.60
CA VAL A 42 1.50 -2.80 3.42
C VAL A 42 2.97 -2.55 3.75
N GLY A 43 3.45 -3.00 4.92
CA GLY A 43 4.86 -2.82 5.31
C GLY A 43 5.84 -3.57 4.41
N ILE A 44 5.48 -4.76 3.94
CA ILE A 44 6.28 -5.51 2.95
C ILE A 44 6.36 -4.73 1.63
N LEU A 45 5.24 -4.19 1.15
CA LEU A 45 5.19 -3.41 -0.08
C LEU A 45 6.00 -2.12 0.04
N ALA A 46 5.87 -1.39 1.15
CA ALA A 46 6.63 -0.18 1.44
C ALA A 46 8.14 -0.47 1.42
N SER A 47 8.57 -1.53 2.10
CA SER A 47 9.97 -1.96 2.12
C SER A 47 10.49 -2.31 0.74
N ALA A 48 9.71 -3.06 -0.04
CA ALA A 48 10.07 -3.45 -1.41
C ALA A 48 10.22 -2.24 -2.34
N LEU A 49 9.27 -1.30 -2.29
CA LEU A 49 9.34 -0.06 -3.07
C LEU A 49 10.54 0.79 -2.65
N LYS A 50 10.77 0.96 -1.34
CA LYS A 50 11.91 1.74 -0.84
C LYS A 50 13.24 1.17 -1.33
N MET A 51 13.40 -0.16 -1.27
CA MET A 51 14.60 -0.84 -1.79
C MET A 51 14.76 -0.68 -3.31
N ALA A 52 13.68 -0.84 -4.08
CA ALA A 52 13.70 -0.71 -5.53
C ALA A 52 14.15 0.70 -5.98
N PHE A 53 13.58 1.75 -5.38
CA PHE A 53 13.91 3.13 -5.73
C PHE A 53 15.29 3.55 -5.25
N THR A 54 15.70 3.08 -4.05
CA THR A 54 17.06 3.31 -3.54
C THR A 54 18.11 2.73 -4.49
N LYS A 55 17.86 1.55 -5.07
CA LYS A 55 18.74 0.93 -6.07
C LYS A 55 18.84 1.76 -7.38
N GLU A 56 17.81 2.50 -7.72
CA GLU A 56 17.80 3.45 -8.85
C GLU A 56 18.37 4.83 -8.51
N GLY A 57 18.83 5.05 -7.28
CA GLY A 57 19.33 6.35 -6.82
C GLY A 57 18.21 7.39 -6.63
N LYS A 58 16.96 6.95 -6.50
CA LYS A 58 15.80 7.81 -6.25
C LYS A 58 15.38 7.69 -4.79
N ASP A 59 15.00 8.81 -4.20
CA ASP A 59 14.34 8.83 -2.90
C ASP A 59 12.82 8.88 -3.09
N LEU A 60 12.11 8.04 -2.34
CA LEU A 60 10.66 7.91 -2.36
C LEU A 60 10.16 7.98 -0.92
N GLU A 61 9.43 9.05 -0.59
CA GLU A 61 8.80 9.20 0.72
C GLU A 61 7.54 8.33 0.76
N ILE A 62 7.52 7.36 1.68
CA ILE A 62 6.40 6.44 1.84
C ILE A 62 5.82 6.65 3.23
N THR A 63 4.51 6.91 3.29
CA THR A 63 3.71 6.81 4.51
C THR A 63 2.83 5.57 4.41
N GLU A 64 2.61 4.90 5.53
CA GLU A 64 1.80 3.69 5.63
C GLU A 64 0.60 3.96 6.55
N VAL A 65 -0.57 3.50 6.15
CA VAL A 65 -1.76 3.50 6.99
C VAL A 65 -2.58 2.25 6.70
N THR A 66 -3.36 1.81 7.68
CA THR A 66 -4.28 0.70 7.50
C THR A 66 -5.58 1.04 8.22
N LEU A 67 -6.68 0.97 7.49
CA LEU A 67 -8.02 1.26 8.01
C LEU A 67 -8.73 -0.03 8.37
N GLU A 68 -9.71 0.04 9.26
CA GLU A 68 -10.51 -1.15 9.57
C GLU A 68 -11.29 -1.61 8.33
N ARG A 69 -12.07 -0.70 7.73
CA ARG A 69 -12.90 -0.96 6.54
C ARG A 69 -12.82 0.19 5.54
N GLN A 70 -12.02 0.02 4.49
CA GLN A 70 -11.92 1.02 3.40
C GLN A 70 -13.22 1.21 2.61
N CYS A 71 -14.13 0.24 2.65
CA CYS A 71 -15.41 0.32 1.95
C CYS A 71 -16.47 1.10 2.74
N ASP A 72 -16.25 1.37 4.02
CA ASP A 72 -17.15 2.21 4.83
C ASP A 72 -16.59 3.62 4.94
N HIS A 73 -17.42 4.61 4.62
CA HIS A 73 -17.00 6.01 4.59
C HIS A 73 -16.53 6.52 5.95
N GLU A 74 -17.10 6.01 7.04
CA GLU A 74 -16.76 6.44 8.40
C GLU A 74 -15.29 6.21 8.74
N TYR A 75 -14.68 5.12 8.26
CA TYR A 75 -13.25 4.83 8.50
C TYR A 75 -12.31 5.64 7.60
N LEU A 76 -12.81 6.19 6.48
CA LEU A 76 -11.98 7.03 5.61
C LEU A 76 -11.65 8.38 6.25
N GLU A 77 -12.41 8.81 7.25
CA GLU A 77 -12.13 10.04 8.00
C GLU A 77 -10.77 10.00 8.71
N GLU A 78 -10.26 8.81 9.06
CA GLU A 78 -8.93 8.64 9.68
C GLU A 78 -7.77 9.13 8.81
N ILE A 79 -7.96 9.21 7.49
CA ILE A 79 -6.96 9.67 6.52
C ILE A 79 -7.34 11.01 5.88
N ARG A 80 -8.40 11.64 6.34
CA ARG A 80 -8.91 12.90 5.82
C ARG A 80 -8.25 14.05 6.58
N ASN A 81 -7.28 14.70 5.93
CA ASN A 81 -6.65 15.95 6.43
C ASN A 81 -7.59 17.15 6.29
#